data_AF-A0A923AMG1-F1
#
_entry.id   AF-A0A923AMG1-F1
#
_cell.length_a   1.000
_cell.length_b   1.000
_cell.length_c   1.000
_cell.angle_alpha   90.00
_cell.angle_beta   90.00
_cell.angle_gamma   90.00
#
_symmetry.space_group_name_H-M   'P 1'
#
loop_
_entity.id
_entity.type
_entity.pdbx_description
1 polymer ?
#
loop_
_entity_poly.entity_id
_entity_poly.type
_entity_poly.pdbx_seq_one_letter_code
_entity_poly.pdbx_strand_id
1 'polypeptide(L)' 'MNDPGPTRRSPLRLVLAVGIVLTGAVWILQGLGILTAGRSFMIGDPTWAVIGAAFVVTGIVLGRRAARG' A
#
# COMPACT_ATOMS: atom_id res chain seq x y z
N MET A 1 -1.45 -37.94 18.72
CA MET A 1 -1.83 -37.32 17.43
C MET A 1 -1.63 -35.82 17.61
N ASN A 2 -0.55 -35.25 17.08
CA ASN A 2 -0.34 -33.80 17.12
C ASN A 2 -1.21 -33.21 16.00
N ASP A 3 -2.33 -32.59 16.35
CA ASP A 3 -3.04 -31.72 15.40
C ASP A 3 -2.18 -30.45 15.20
N PRO A 4 -1.66 -30.18 13.99
CA PRO A 4 -1.15 -28.85 13.70
C PRO A 4 -2.35 -27.90 13.74
N GLY A 5 -2.47 -27.13 14.81
CA GLY A 5 -3.52 -26.14 14.97
C GLY A 5 -3.61 -25.23 13.73
N PRO A 6 -4.81 -24.78 13.35
CA PRO A 6 -5.03 -24.09 12.08
C PRO A 6 -4.06 -22.92 11.97
N THR A 7 -3.22 -22.93 10.93
CA THR A 7 -2.34 -21.82 10.55
C THR A 7 -3.22 -20.61 10.29
N ARG A 8 -3.40 -19.78 11.32
CA ARG A 8 -4.27 -18.60 11.29
C ARG A 8 -3.62 -17.62 10.31
N ARG A 9 -4.12 -17.55 9.07
CA ARG A 9 -3.73 -16.51 8.10
C ARG A 9 -3.88 -15.17 8.81
N SER A 10 -2.78 -14.47 9.08
CA SER A 10 -2.87 -13.27 9.92
C SER A 10 -3.52 -12.15 9.10
N PRO A 11 -4.74 -11.68 9.49
CA PRO A 11 -5.43 -10.63 8.73
C PRO A 11 -4.62 -9.33 8.72
N LEU A 12 -3.73 -9.15 9.70
CA LEU A 12 -2.78 -8.05 9.80
C LEU A 12 -1.95 -7.86 8.51
N ARG A 13 -1.45 -8.94 7.89
CA ARG A 13 -0.64 -8.82 6.67
C ARG A 13 -1.42 -8.24 5.49
N LEU A 14 -2.70 -8.60 5.39
CA LEU A 14 -3.59 -8.07 4.36
C LEU A 14 -3.91 -6.60 4.62
N VAL A 15 -4.20 -6.24 5.87
CA VAL A 15 -4.46 -4.84 6.28
C VAL A 15 -3.25 -3.95 5.98
N LEU A 16 -2.04 -4.40 6.31
CA LEU A 16 -0.81 -3.66 6.00
C LEU A 16 -0.61 -3.52 4.49
N ALA A 17 -0.81 -4.59 3.71
CA ALA A 17 -0.71 -4.53 2.26
C ALA A 17 -1.68 -3.52 1.65
N VAL A 18 -2.95 -3.52 2.09
CA VAL A 18 -3.96 -2.56 1.64
C VAL A 18 -3.58 -1.14 2.05
N GLY A 19 -3.15 -0.92 3.30
CA GLY A 19 -2.71 0.39 3.78
C GLY A 19 -1.59 0.97 2.93
N ILE A 20 -0.57 0.17 2.61
CA ILE A 20 0.55 0.58 1.74
C ILE A 20 0.05 1.00 0.35
N VAL A 21 -0.88 0.25 -0.25
CA VAL A 21 -1.45 0.58 -1.56
C VAL A 21 -2.22 1.90 -1.51
N LEU A 22 -3.06 2.10 -0.49
CA LEU A 22 -3.85 3.32 -0.35
C LEU A 22 -2.96 4.55 -0.12
N THR A 23 -1.93 4.44 0.71
CA THR A 23 -0.94 5.51 0.89
C THR A 23 -0.23 5.84 -0.41
N GLY A 24 0.21 4.84 -1.17
CA GLY A 24 0.84 5.05 -2.47
C GLY A 24 -0.07 5.74 -3.48
N ALA A 25 -1.35 5.35 -3.52
CA ALA A 25 -2.36 6.01 -4.36
C ALA A 25 -2.56 7.48 -4.00
N VAL A 26 -2.60 7.82 -2.71
CA VAL A 26 -2.71 9.20 -2.23
C VAL A 26 -1.49 10.04 -2.65
N TRP A 27 -0.28 9.49 -2.59
CA TRP A 27 0.92 10.19 -3.05
C TRP A 27 0.96 10.36 -4.57
N ILE A 28 0.48 9.39 -5.34
CA ILE A 28 0.28 9.54 -6.80
C ILE A 28 -0.63 10.71 -7.09
N LEU A 29 -1.81 10.73 -6.48
CA LEU A 29 -2.78 11.77 -6.75
C LEU A 29 -2.30 13.16 -6.30
N GLN A 30 -1.54 13.25 -5.20
CA GLN A 30 -0.90 14.51 -4.78
C GLN A 30 0.19 14.94 -5.76
N GLY A 31 1.12 14.04 -6.14
CA GLY A 31 2.20 14.38 -7.07
C GLY A 31 1.71 14.80 -8.45
N LEU A 32 0.58 14.24 -8.91
CA LEU A 32 -0.11 14.65 -10.13
C LEU A 32 -0.92 15.96 -10.00
N GLY A 33 -1.02 16.51 -8.79
CA GLY A 33 -1.82 17.72 -8.52
C GLY A 33 -3.34 17.49 -8.56
N ILE A 34 -3.79 16.23 -8.56
CA ILE A 34 -5.22 15.87 -8.61
C ILE A 34 -5.84 15.96 -7.21
N LEU A 35 -5.14 15.42 -6.21
CA LEU A 35 -5.59 15.45 -4.82
C LEU A 35 -4.89 16.61 -4.10
N THR A 36 -5.61 17.71 -3.94
CA THR A 36 -5.10 18.90 -3.27
C THR A 36 -5.69 19.03 -1.88
N ALA A 37 -5.05 18.43 -0.88
CA ALA A 37 -5.42 18.60 0.52
C ALA A 37 -4.59 19.74 1.15
N GLY A 38 -5.10 20.97 1.09
CA GLY A 38 -4.46 22.15 1.68
C GLY A 38 -3.09 22.49 1.07
N ARG A 39 -2.20 23.10 1.88
CA ARG A 39 -0.80 23.38 1.50
C ARG A 39 0.07 22.16 1.85
N SER A 40 0.04 21.13 1.03
CA SER A 40 0.97 20.00 1.12
C SER A 40 2.15 20.21 0.17
N PHE A 41 3.37 19.99 0.65
CA PHE A 41 4.61 20.03 -0.15
C PHE A 41 4.65 18.95 -1.23
N MET A 42 3.76 17.97 -1.16
CA MET A 42 3.67 16.87 -2.12
C MET A 42 2.89 17.23 -3.39
N ILE A 43 2.08 18.29 -3.33
CA ILE A 43 1.15 18.64 -4.40
C ILE A 43 1.91 19.24 -5.58
N GLY A 44 1.77 18.61 -6.75
CA GLY A 44 2.38 19.08 -8.00
C GLY A 44 3.87 18.77 -8.15
N ASP A 45 4.47 18.00 -7.24
CA ASP A 45 5.82 17.47 -7.38
C ASP A 45 5.78 16.01 -7.89
N PRO A 46 6.23 15.75 -9.13
CA PRO A 46 6.23 14.41 -9.73
C PRO A 46 6.98 13.35 -8.92
N THR A 47 7.91 13.75 -8.05
CA THR A 47 8.64 12.85 -7.15
C THR A 47 7.69 12.01 -6.32
N TRP A 48 6.61 12.61 -5.82
CA TRP A 48 5.60 11.90 -5.01
C TRP A 48 4.78 10.91 -5.82
N ALA A 49 4.60 11.16 -7.11
CA ALA A 49 3.96 10.19 -8.00
C ALA A 49 4.82 8.94 -8.22
N VAL A 50 6.14 9.11 -8.36
CA VAL A 50 7.09 8.00 -8.48
C VAL A 50 7.16 7.19 -7.19
N ILE A 51 7.28 7.87 -6.03
CA ILE A 51 7.30 7.21 -4.71
C ILE A 51 6.00 6.45 -4.48
N GLY A 52 4.86 7.08 -4.77
CA GLY A 52 3.55 6.46 -4.63
C GLY A 52 3.38 5.21 -5.50
N ALA A 53 3.87 5.23 -6.75
CA ALA A 53 3.87 4.07 -7.63
C ALA A 53 4.69 2.90 -7.04
N ALA A 54 5.87 3.19 -6.49
CA ALA A 54 6.70 2.17 -5.82
C ALA A 54 5.97 1.55 -4.61
N PHE A 55 5.25 2.36 -3.83
CA PHE A 55 4.42 1.89 -2.71
C PHE A 55 3.28 0.99 -3.18
N VAL A 56 2.53 1.40 -4.20
CA VAL A 56 1.44 0.58 -4.77
C VAL A 56 1.96 -0.78 -5.23
N VAL A 57 3.07 -0.81 -5.98
CA VAL A 57 3.68 -2.07 -6.44
C VAL A 57 4.08 -2.96 -5.26
N THR A 58 4.73 -2.38 -4.25
CA THR A 58 5.18 -3.12 -3.06
C THR A 58 4.01 -3.70 -2.27
N GLY A 59 2.97 -2.91 -2.04
CA GLY A 59 1.75 -3.33 -1.35
C GLY A 59 1.02 -4.45 -2.08
N ILE A 60 0.91 -4.36 -3.43
CA ILE A 60 0.33 -5.43 -4.25
C ILE A 60 1.15 -6.72 -4.13
N VAL A 61 2.48 -6.64 -4.24
CA VAL A 61 3.36 -7.81 -4.12
C VAL A 61 3.22 -8.47 -2.75
N LEU A 62 3.22 -7.69 -1.67
CA LEU A 62 3.03 -8.18 -0.30
C LEU A 62 1.65 -8.82 -0.12
N GLY A 63 0.58 -8.16 -0.59
CA GLY A 63 -0.77 -8.68 -0.52
C GLY A 63 -0.94 -9.99 -1.28
N ARG A 64 -0.37 -10.10 -2.48
CA ARG A 64 -0.40 -11.34 -3.28
C ARG A 64 0.35 -12.48 -2.60
N ARG A 65 1.47 -12.20 -1.92
CA ARG A 65 2.20 -13.22 -1.14
C ARG A 65 1.40 -13.65 0.08
N ALA A 66 0.79 -12.72 0.79
CA ALA A 66 -0.05 -13.00 1.95
C ALA A 66 -1.31 -13.81 1.59
N ALA A 67 -1.88 -13.59 0.40
CA ALA A 67 -3.06 -14.32 -0.08
C ALA A 67 -2.74 -15.75 -0.59
N ARG A 68 -1.49 -16.02 -0.96
CA ARG A 68 -1.03 -17.33 -1.46
C ARG A 68 -0.45 -18.24 -0.36
N GLY A 69 -0.13 -17.69 0.81
CA GLY A 69 0.27 -18.45 2.00
C GLY A 69 -0.92 -18.97 2.79
#